data_AF-A0A5K1G945-F1
#
_entry.id   AF-A0A5K1G945-F1
#
_cell.length_a   1.000
_cell.length_b   1.000
_cell.length_c   1.000
_cell.angle_alpha   90.00
_cell.angle_beta   90.00
_cell.angle_gamma   90.00
#
_symmetry.space_group_name_H-M   'P 1'
#
loop_
_entity.id
_entity.type
_entity.pdbx_description
1 polymer ?
#
loop_
_entity_poly.entity_id
_entity_poly.type
_entity_poly.pdbx_seq_one_letter_code
_entity_poly.pdbx_strand_id
1 'polypeptide(L)'
;MRGQSAWFFAEDKRITAESIRTWMGKFNNKNVAKCAARMGQCFSSTYATVYVPFSEVNFKLPDIERNGYNFSDGIGTISPELAVEVVSKLQLTGEQPSAFQIRYAGCKGMVVCWPNLGDKFKLSLRPSMNKFESRHNILEVVAWIRFQP
;
A
#
# COMPACT_ATOMS: atom_id res chain seq x y z
N MET A 1 2.06 5.20 -15.89
CA MET A 1 3.39 5.31 -16.54
C MET A 1 4.14 3.98 -16.42
N ARG A 2 4.23 3.23 -17.52
CA ARG A 2 5.10 2.05 -17.65
C ARG A 2 5.93 2.26 -18.91
N GLY A 3 7.02 3.01 -18.78
CA GLY A 3 7.94 3.31 -19.88
C GLY A 3 8.91 4.39 -19.47
N GLN A 4 10.13 3.97 -19.10
CA GLN A 4 11.35 4.80 -19.07
C GLN A 4 11.27 6.12 -18.28
N SER A 5 10.91 6.06 -17.00
CA SER A 5 11.03 7.19 -16.09
C SER A 5 12.38 7.16 -15.35
N ALA A 6 13.09 8.28 -15.34
CA ALA A 6 14.29 8.50 -14.51
C ALA A 6 14.02 9.65 -13.54
N TRP A 7 14.47 9.48 -12.29
CA TRP A 7 14.38 10.50 -11.25
C TRP A 7 15.78 10.97 -10.90
N PHE A 8 16.01 12.28 -11.01
CA PHE A 8 17.28 12.92 -10.68
C PHE A 8 17.10 13.71 -9.39
N PHE A 9 18.10 13.66 -8.52
CA PHE A 9 18.15 14.42 -7.29
C PHE A 9 19.54 15.02 -7.14
N ALA A 10 19.60 16.34 -6.96
CA ALA A 10 20.85 17.02 -6.64
C ALA A 10 21.01 17.03 -5.12
N GLU A 11 22.01 16.31 -4.63
CA GLU A 11 22.28 16.19 -3.19
C GLU A 11 22.77 17.51 -2.59
N ASP A 12 22.53 17.69 -1.30
CA ASP A 12 23.12 18.76 -0.50
C ASP A 12 23.73 18.21 0.80
N LYS A 13 24.24 19.10 1.68
CA LYS A 13 24.87 18.70 2.94
C LYS A 13 23.91 18.05 3.95
N ARG A 14 22.59 18.13 3.73
CA ARG A 14 21.54 17.64 4.64
C ARG A 14 20.83 16.40 4.11
N ILE A 15 20.63 16.32 2.79
CA ILE A 15 19.87 15.24 2.14
C ILE A 15 20.72 14.65 1.02
N THR A 16 21.01 13.35 1.15
CA THR A 16 21.70 12.55 0.14
C THR A 16 20.73 11.58 -0.53
N ALA A 17 21.01 11.14 -1.75
CA ALA A 17 20.21 10.11 -2.41
C ALA A 17 20.26 8.78 -1.65
N GLU A 18 21.35 8.50 -0.93
CA GLU A 18 21.42 7.36 -0.02
C GLU A 18 20.43 7.47 1.15
N SER A 19 20.33 8.65 1.76
CA SER A 19 19.36 8.91 2.83
C SER A 19 17.92 8.74 2.34
N ILE A 20 17.61 9.21 1.12
CA ILE A 20 16.30 9.05 0.47
C ILE A 20 15.99 7.57 0.22
N ARG A 21 16.92 6.82 -0.37
CA ARG A 21 16.74 5.38 -0.62
C ARG A 21 16.50 4.60 0.67
N THR A 22 17.23 4.96 1.73
CA THR A 22 17.07 4.34 3.06
C THR A 22 15.72 4.68 3.67
N TRP A 23 15.25 5.92 3.50
CA TRP A 23 13.92 6.35 3.95
C TRP A 23 12.78 5.63 3.22
N MET A 24 12.91 5.38 1.92
CA MET A 24 11.89 4.67 1.13
C MET A 24 11.62 3.25 1.66
N GLY A 25 12.67 2.52 2.05
CA GLY A 25 12.58 1.17 2.58
C GLY A 25 13.82 0.33 2.29
N LYS A 26 13.74 -0.97 2.56
CA LYS A 26 14.82 -1.92 2.29
C LYS A 26 14.57 -2.68 1.00
N PHE A 27 15.43 -2.45 0.01
CA PHE A 27 15.38 -3.12 -1.28
C PHE A 27 16.53 -4.13 -1.41
N ASN A 28 16.39 -5.30 -0.77
CA ASN A 28 17.41 -6.35 -0.74
C ASN A 28 17.29 -7.39 -1.87
N ASN A 29 16.51 -7.09 -2.93
CA ASN A 29 16.30 -8.04 -4.01
C ASN A 29 17.56 -8.15 -4.89
N LYS A 30 18.12 -9.36 -5.00
CA LYS A 30 19.31 -9.63 -5.83
C LYS A 30 19.07 -9.37 -7.33
N ASN A 31 17.82 -9.44 -7.79
CA ASN A 31 17.47 -9.10 -9.16
C ASN A 31 17.32 -7.57 -9.29
N VAL A 32 18.26 -6.95 -10.02
CA VAL A 32 18.33 -5.49 -10.20
C VAL A 32 17.05 -4.92 -10.81
N ALA A 33 16.49 -5.57 -11.85
CA ALA A 33 15.26 -5.11 -12.48
C ALA A 33 14.08 -5.12 -11.51
N LYS A 34 13.97 -6.17 -10.68
CA LYS A 34 12.94 -6.28 -9.63
C LYS A 34 13.16 -5.25 -8.53
N CYS A 35 14.40 -5.02 -8.11
CA CYS A 35 14.77 -4.00 -7.13
C CYS A 35 14.35 -2.60 -7.59
N ALA A 36 14.76 -2.21 -8.80
CA ALA A 36 14.37 -0.94 -9.42
C ALA A 36 12.84 -0.81 -9.54
N ALA A 37 12.15 -1.87 -9.95
CA ALA A 37 10.68 -1.89 -10.03
C ALA A 37 9.98 -1.78 -8.66
N ARG A 38 10.64 -2.14 -7.54
CA ARG A 38 10.11 -1.95 -6.18
C ARG A 38 10.34 -0.54 -5.68
N MET A 39 11.54 0.00 -5.87
CA MET A 39 11.84 1.40 -5.55
C MET A 39 10.95 2.35 -6.35
N GLY A 40 10.71 2.04 -7.63
CA GLY A 40 9.79 2.77 -8.50
C GLY A 40 8.36 2.90 -7.96
N GLN A 41 7.93 2.02 -7.04
CA GLN A 41 6.59 2.09 -6.46
C GLN A 41 6.40 3.30 -5.55
N CYS A 42 7.47 3.78 -4.92
CA CYS A 42 7.48 4.97 -4.06
C CYS A 42 7.18 6.27 -4.84
N PHE A 43 7.24 6.22 -6.17
CA PHE A 43 6.93 7.36 -7.04
C PHE A 43 5.56 7.23 -7.72
N SER A 44 4.71 6.31 -7.25
CA SER A 44 3.32 6.27 -7.73
C SER A 44 2.61 7.53 -7.26
N SER A 45 1.82 8.18 -8.12
CA SER A 45 0.90 9.22 -7.68
C SER A 45 -0.16 8.60 -6.76
N THR A 46 -0.23 9.06 -5.53
CA THR A 46 -1.09 8.57 -4.45
C THR A 46 -1.70 9.74 -3.70
N TYR A 47 -2.83 9.47 -3.05
CA TYR A 47 -3.41 10.35 -2.03
C TYR A 47 -2.98 9.82 -0.66
N ALA A 48 -2.19 10.59 0.08
CA ALA A 48 -1.91 10.30 1.49
C ALA A 48 -3.20 10.52 2.31
N THR A 49 -3.65 9.50 3.04
CA THR A 49 -4.94 9.54 3.75
C THR A 49 -4.78 9.52 5.26
N VAL A 50 -4.76 8.32 5.85
CA VAL A 50 -4.83 8.11 7.30
C VAL A 50 -3.50 7.56 7.80
N TYR A 51 -3.05 8.04 8.95
CA TYR A 51 -1.97 7.41 9.70
C TYR A 51 -2.51 6.15 10.37
N VAL A 52 -1.97 4.98 10.02
CA VAL A 52 -2.39 3.70 10.61
C VAL A 52 -1.18 3.13 11.35
N PRO A 53 -1.19 3.07 12.70
CA PRO A 53 -0.11 2.46 13.45
C PRO A 53 0.06 0.97 13.12
N PHE A 54 1.29 0.45 13.11
CA PHE A 54 1.52 -0.99 12.89
C PHE A 54 0.84 -1.89 13.92
N SER A 55 0.51 -1.39 15.12
CA SER A 55 -0.27 -2.13 16.12
C SER A 55 -1.72 -2.39 15.69
N GLU A 56 -2.25 -1.60 14.75
CA GLU A 56 -3.59 -1.72 14.18
C GLU A 56 -3.60 -2.47 12.84
N VAL A 57 -2.43 -2.96 12.38
CA VAL A 57 -2.28 -3.67 11.10
C VAL A 57 -1.91 -5.14 11.31
N ASN A 58 -2.68 -6.03 10.70
CA ASN A 58 -2.33 -7.44 10.57
C ASN A 58 -1.60 -7.69 9.25
N PHE A 59 -0.28 -7.89 9.28
CA PHE A 59 0.51 -8.23 8.08
C PHE A 59 0.50 -9.72 7.72
N LYS A 60 -0.20 -10.55 8.50
CA LYS A 60 -0.13 -12.02 8.43
C LYS A 60 -1.46 -12.64 8.02
N LEU A 61 -2.33 -11.90 7.33
CA LEU A 61 -3.56 -12.47 6.78
C LEU A 61 -3.17 -13.59 5.79
N PRO A 62 -3.49 -14.87 6.03
CA PRO A 62 -2.98 -15.98 5.22
C PRO A 62 -3.63 -15.97 3.84
N ASP A 63 -2.83 -15.97 2.76
CA ASP A 63 -3.32 -16.12 1.39
C ASP A 63 -4.27 -17.32 1.22
N ILE A 64 -5.30 -17.15 0.40
CA ILE A 64 -6.29 -18.18 0.08
C ILE A 64 -5.75 -18.98 -1.10
N GLU A 65 -5.24 -20.17 -0.82
CA GLU A 65 -4.64 -21.04 -1.82
C GLU A 65 -5.46 -22.31 -2.05
N ARG A 66 -5.60 -22.72 -3.30
CA ARG A 66 -6.23 -24.00 -3.68
C ARG A 66 -5.55 -24.55 -4.91
N ASN A 67 -5.21 -25.84 -4.90
CA ASN A 67 -4.56 -26.54 -6.02
C ASN A 67 -3.27 -25.83 -6.52
N GLY A 68 -2.50 -25.22 -5.62
CA GLY A 68 -1.26 -24.50 -5.95
C GLY A 68 -1.45 -23.10 -6.55
N TYR A 69 -2.68 -22.59 -6.61
CA TYR A 69 -2.98 -21.22 -7.04
C TYR A 69 -3.41 -20.35 -5.86
N ASN A 70 -2.93 -19.11 -5.84
CA ASN A 70 -3.36 -18.09 -4.87
C ASN A 70 -4.53 -17.27 -5.44
N PHE A 71 -5.70 -17.38 -4.81
CA PHE A 71 -6.95 -16.72 -5.19
C PHE A 71 -7.12 -15.34 -4.55
N SER A 72 -6.22 -14.96 -3.64
CA SER A 72 -6.24 -13.68 -2.94
C SER A 72 -4.99 -12.83 -3.16
N ASP A 73 -4.17 -13.16 -4.17
CA ASP A 73 -2.92 -12.45 -4.45
C ASP A 73 -3.21 -10.95 -4.63
N GLY A 74 -2.63 -10.17 -3.73
CA GLY A 74 -2.74 -8.72 -3.80
C GLY A 74 -4.01 -8.13 -3.19
N ILE A 75 -4.83 -8.90 -2.44
CA ILE A 75 -6.08 -8.40 -1.85
C ILE A 75 -6.08 -8.56 -0.33
N GLY A 76 -6.16 -7.45 0.41
CA GLY A 76 -6.35 -7.41 1.86
C GLY A 76 -7.75 -6.96 2.26
N THR A 77 -7.94 -6.68 3.55
CA THR A 77 -9.19 -6.13 4.10
C THR A 77 -8.95 -4.82 4.85
N ILE A 78 -9.94 -3.95 4.84
CA ILE A 78 -9.99 -2.70 5.60
C ILE A 78 -11.28 -2.71 6.42
N SER A 79 -11.18 -2.33 7.69
CA SER A 79 -12.33 -2.20 8.57
C SER A 79 -13.28 -1.08 8.09
N PRO A 80 -14.60 -1.18 8.33
CA PRO A 80 -15.54 -0.14 7.94
C PRO A 80 -15.18 1.22 8.55
N GLU A 81 -14.69 1.23 9.79
CA GLU A 81 -14.32 2.45 10.50
C GLU A 81 -13.14 3.15 9.82
N LEU A 82 -12.07 2.42 9.50
CA LEU A 82 -10.91 2.98 8.79
C LEU A 82 -11.28 3.40 7.36
N ALA A 83 -12.18 2.68 6.69
CA ALA A 83 -12.65 3.06 5.37
C ALA A 83 -13.43 4.40 5.40
N VAL A 84 -14.23 4.67 6.43
CA VAL A 84 -14.87 5.97 6.64
C VAL A 84 -13.83 7.08 6.85
N GLU A 85 -12.80 6.83 7.66
CA GLU A 85 -11.71 7.80 7.88
C GLU A 85 -10.99 8.13 6.57
N VAL A 86 -10.71 7.11 5.74
CA VAL A 86 -10.09 7.28 4.41
C VAL A 86 -10.98 8.11 3.49
N VAL A 87 -12.28 7.81 3.42
CA VAL A 87 -13.26 8.56 2.62
C VAL A 87 -13.33 10.02 3.04
N SER A 88 -13.35 10.28 4.35
CA SER A 88 -13.33 11.64 4.89
C SER A 88 -12.07 12.40 4.48
N LYS A 89 -10.89 11.77 4.56
CA LYS A 89 -9.62 12.37 4.13
C LYS A 89 -9.56 12.65 2.63
N LEU A 90 -10.18 11.77 1.82
CA LEU A 90 -10.31 11.96 0.38
C LEU A 90 -11.40 12.97 -0.01
N GLN A 91 -12.19 13.46 0.95
CA GLN A 91 -13.32 14.37 0.74
C GLN A 91 -14.33 13.85 -0.30
N LEU A 92 -14.54 12.54 -0.34
CA LEU A 92 -15.48 11.95 -1.30
C LEU A 92 -16.91 12.21 -0.83
N THR A 93 -17.74 12.69 -1.76
CA THR A 93 -19.17 12.87 -1.55
C THR A 93 -19.94 11.71 -2.17
N GLY A 94 -20.92 11.15 -1.46
CA GLY A 94 -21.77 10.07 -1.95
C GLY A 94 -21.53 8.75 -1.20
N GLU A 95 -21.77 7.63 -1.88
CA GLU A 95 -21.63 6.30 -1.29
C GLU A 95 -20.16 5.96 -0.98
N GLN A 96 -19.94 5.33 0.18
CA GLN A 96 -18.63 4.86 0.59
C GLN A 96 -18.12 3.78 -0.38
N PRO A 97 -16.92 3.94 -0.97
CA PRO A 97 -16.31 2.91 -1.79
C PRO A 97 -16.11 1.61 -1.01
N SER A 98 -16.48 0.49 -1.62
CA SER A 98 -16.29 -0.85 -1.02
C SER A 98 -14.86 -1.39 -1.19
N ALA A 99 -14.05 -0.79 -2.08
CA ALA A 99 -12.68 -1.22 -2.35
C ALA A 99 -11.75 -0.06 -2.70
N PHE A 100 -10.50 -0.17 -2.25
CA PHE A 100 -9.43 0.81 -2.47
C PHE A 100 -8.18 0.11 -3.01
N GLN A 101 -7.53 0.71 -4.01
CA GLN A 101 -6.17 0.36 -4.39
C GLN A 101 -5.19 1.13 -3.52
N ILE A 102 -4.27 0.44 -2.84
CA ILE A 102 -3.45 1.06 -1.79
C ILE A 102 -1.94 0.86 -1.98
N ARG A 103 -1.18 1.72 -1.28
CA ARG A 103 0.21 1.52 -0.87
C ARG A 103 0.30 1.70 0.64
N TYR A 104 1.03 0.82 1.30
CA TYR A 104 1.24 0.90 2.75
C TYR A 104 2.45 0.06 3.16
N ALA A 105 3.44 0.64 3.85
CA ALA A 105 4.60 -0.08 4.38
C ALA A 105 5.31 -1.03 3.39
N GLY A 106 5.39 -0.66 2.11
CA GLY A 106 5.95 -1.50 1.04
C GLY A 106 5.04 -2.60 0.51
N CYS A 107 3.82 -2.71 1.05
CA CYS A 107 2.72 -3.48 0.48
C CYS A 107 2.01 -2.72 -0.64
N LYS A 108 1.60 -3.46 -1.66
CA LYS A 108 0.82 -2.98 -2.79
C LYS A 108 -0.31 -3.96 -3.09
N GLY A 109 -1.51 -3.44 -3.30
CA GLY A 109 -2.65 -4.26 -3.70
C GLY A 109 -3.98 -3.52 -3.61
N MET A 110 -5.05 -4.28 -3.46
CA MET A 110 -6.39 -3.83 -3.15
C MET A 110 -6.70 -4.14 -1.69
N VAL A 111 -7.59 -3.36 -1.08
CA VAL A 111 -8.26 -3.71 0.18
C VAL A 111 -9.76 -3.54 0.00
N VAL A 112 -10.52 -4.48 0.54
CA VAL A 112 -11.99 -4.45 0.51
C VAL A 112 -12.54 -4.19 1.91
N CYS A 113 -13.59 -3.38 1.97
CA CYS A 113 -14.32 -3.12 3.21
C CYS A 113 -14.93 -4.43 3.69
N TRP A 114 -14.50 -4.90 4.87
CA TRP A 114 -14.95 -6.18 5.43
C TRP A 114 -15.34 -6.00 6.89
N PRO A 115 -16.50 -6.53 7.34
CA PRO A 115 -16.92 -6.42 8.72
C PRO A 115 -15.84 -6.94 9.68
N ASN A 116 -15.52 -6.14 10.69
CA ASN A 116 -14.53 -6.54 11.66
C ASN A 116 -15.15 -7.59 12.61
N LEU A 117 -14.85 -8.87 12.40
CA LEU A 117 -15.44 -10.00 13.15
C LEU A 117 -14.79 -10.17 14.54
N GLY A 118 -14.65 -9.07 15.28
CA GLY A 118 -14.03 -9.05 16.61
C GLY A 118 -12.49 -8.95 16.59
N ASP A 119 -11.88 -8.70 15.44
CA ASP A 119 -10.43 -8.48 15.36
C ASP A 119 -10.08 -7.04 15.76
N LYS A 120 -8.94 -6.87 16.43
CA LYS A 120 -8.44 -5.53 16.81
C LYS A 120 -7.80 -4.76 15.66
N PHE A 121 -7.71 -5.37 14.48
CA PHE A 121 -6.96 -4.83 13.35
C PHE A 121 -7.88 -4.04 12.43
N LYS A 122 -7.47 -2.80 12.10
CA LYS A 122 -8.21 -1.95 11.16
C LYS A 122 -7.84 -2.22 9.70
N LEU A 123 -6.66 -2.78 9.47
CA LEU A 123 -6.13 -3.11 8.15
C LEU A 123 -5.48 -4.50 8.21
N SER A 124 -5.84 -5.40 7.31
CA SER A 124 -5.21 -6.71 7.20
C SER A 124 -4.64 -6.92 5.80
N LEU A 125 -3.35 -7.20 5.74
CA LEU A 125 -2.56 -7.36 4.52
C LEU A 125 -2.00 -8.78 4.46
N ARG A 126 -1.88 -9.29 3.24
CA ARG A 126 -1.38 -10.65 2.97
C ARG A 126 0.12 -10.63 2.65
N PRO A 127 0.84 -11.73 2.90
CA PRO A 127 2.23 -11.88 2.48
C PRO A 127 2.45 -11.59 0.99
N SER A 128 1.53 -12.05 0.14
CA SER A 128 1.56 -11.78 -1.31
C SER A 128 1.61 -10.28 -1.65
N MET A 129 1.07 -9.39 -0.81
CA MET A 129 1.04 -7.95 -1.03
C MET A 129 2.39 -7.27 -0.75
N ASN A 130 3.21 -7.82 0.14
CA ASN A 130 4.47 -7.21 0.57
C ASN A 130 5.53 -7.30 -0.54
N LYS A 131 6.02 -6.15 -1.01
CA LYS A 131 7.00 -6.09 -2.10
C LYS A 131 8.40 -5.71 -1.62
N PHE A 132 8.51 -5.04 -0.48
CA PHE A 132 9.74 -4.63 0.20
C PHE A 132 9.42 -4.18 1.63
N GLU A 133 10.39 -4.25 2.54
CA GLU A 133 10.17 -3.77 3.92
C GLU A 133 10.21 -2.23 3.97
N SER A 134 9.22 -1.62 4.60
CA SER A 134 9.24 -0.17 4.88
C SER A 134 8.60 0.13 6.23
N ARG A 135 9.01 1.24 6.85
CA ARG A 135 8.40 1.78 8.08
C ARG A 135 7.33 2.83 7.81
N HIS A 136 7.02 3.09 6.54
CA HIS A 136 5.99 4.05 6.14
C HIS A 136 4.60 3.57 6.59
N ASN A 137 3.95 4.36 7.44
CA ASN A 137 2.70 4.00 8.13
C ASN A 137 1.54 4.94 7.80
N ILE A 138 1.66 5.72 6.73
CA ILE A 138 0.52 6.43 6.14
C ILE A 138 -0.11 5.49 5.11
N LEU A 139 -1.43 5.32 5.19
CA LEU A 139 -2.21 4.63 4.18
C LEU A 139 -2.39 5.56 2.98
N GLU A 140 -1.83 5.13 1.86
CA GLU A 140 -1.91 5.86 0.60
C GLU A 140 -2.90 5.18 -0.33
N VAL A 141 -3.84 5.95 -0.87
CA VAL A 141 -4.84 5.46 -1.84
C VAL A 141 -4.40 5.87 -3.25
N VAL A 142 -4.31 4.90 -4.15
CA VAL A 142 -4.01 5.11 -5.58
C VAL A 142 -5.31 5.38 -6.35
N ALA A 143 -6.34 4.60 -6.06
CA ALA A 143 -7.64 4.64 -6.70
C ALA A 143 -8.67 3.95 -5.79
N TRP A 144 -9.95 4.16 -6.08
CA TRP A 144 -11.07 3.51 -5.39
C TRP A 144 -12.16 3.14 -6.39
N ILE A 145 -13.04 2.23 -6.01
CA ILE A 145 -14.21 1.89 -6.83
C ILE A 145 -15.09 3.13 -6.96
N ARG A 146 -15.46 3.46 -8.19
CA ARG A 146 -16.42 4.51 -8.52
C ARG A 146 -17.22 4.06 -9.73
N PHE A 147 -18.49 4.42 -9.78
CA PHE A 147 -19.27 4.25 -10.99
C PHE A 147 -18.62 5.08 -12.11
N GLN A 148 -18.28 4.44 -13.23
CA GLN A 148 -17.87 5.13 -14.45
C GLN A 148 -19.07 5.05 -15.40
N PRO A 149 -19.78 6.16 -15.65
CA PRO A 149 -20.89 6.20 -16.59
C PRO A 149 -20.42 5.91 -18.03
#